data_AF-A0A6A4QBR2-F1
#
_entry.id   AF-A0A6A4QBR2-F1
#
_cell.length_a   1.000
_cell.length_b   1.000
_cell.length_c   1.000
_cell.angle_alpha   90.00
_cell.angle_beta   90.00
_cell.angle_gamma   90.00
#
_symmetry.space_group_name_H-M   'P 1'
#
loop_
_entity.id
_entity.type
_entity.pdbx_description
1 polymer ?
#
loop_
_entity_poly.entity_id
_entity_poly.type
_entity_poly.pdbx_seq_one_letter_code
_entity_poly.pdbx_strand_id
1 'polypeptide(L)'
;MNPNENPGAVLVTPPLTGSNYHSWSREMMMTLKYKNKLKFIDDTLHKPNINDPSFNSWDRCNTLILAWINHSIDKSILQSILWMDTALEVW
;
A
#
# COMPACT_ATOMS: atom_id res chain seq x y z
N MET A 1 -3.24 10.40 -10.46
CA MET A 1 -4.05 9.87 -9.35
C MET A 1 -5.49 9.84 -9.81
N ASN A 2 -6.24 8.75 -9.61
CA ASN A 2 -7.62 8.69 -10.07
C ASN A 2 -8.50 9.52 -9.11
N PRO A 3 -9.40 10.39 -9.59
CA PRO A 3 -10.24 11.23 -8.72
C PRO A 3 -11.13 10.45 -7.74
N ASN A 4 -11.38 9.17 -8.02
CA ASN A 4 -12.27 8.30 -7.26
C ASN A 4 -11.55 7.44 -6.21
N GLU A 5 -10.26 7.68 -5.95
CA GLU A 5 -9.50 6.92 -4.96
C GLU A 5 -9.74 7.46 -3.54
N ASN A 6 -10.45 6.68 -2.72
CA ASN A 6 -10.71 6.98 -1.32
C ASN A 6 -9.62 6.34 -0.42
N PRO A 7 -8.83 7.14 0.33
CA PRO A 7 -7.84 6.61 1.27
C PRO A 7 -8.42 5.73 2.38
N GLY A 8 -9.66 5.99 2.81
CA GLY A 8 -10.35 5.23 3.87
C GLY A 8 -11.02 3.93 3.39
N ALA A 9 -10.82 3.53 2.13
CA ALA A 9 -11.38 2.29 1.62
C ALA A 9 -10.62 1.08 2.18
N VAL A 10 -11.35 0.10 2.73
CA VAL A 10 -10.80 -1.22 3.05
C VAL A 10 -10.79 -2.04 1.76
N LEU A 11 -9.61 -2.37 1.25
CA LEU A 11 -9.46 -3.04 -0.05
C LEU A 11 -9.58 -4.56 0.02
N VAL A 12 -9.10 -5.15 1.12
CA VAL A 12 -9.08 -6.60 1.33
C VAL A 12 -9.71 -6.92 2.67
N THR A 13 -10.55 -7.95 2.67
CA THR A 13 -11.22 -8.50 3.87
C THR A 13 -11.22 -10.02 3.80
N PRO A 14 -10.95 -10.74 4.90
CA PRO A 14 -10.70 -10.22 6.25
C PRO A 14 -9.32 -9.53 6.37
N PRO A 15 -9.11 -8.65 7.38
CA PRO A 15 -7.81 -8.04 7.63
C PRO A 15 -6.70 -9.08 7.83
N LEU A 16 -5.45 -8.70 7.58
CA LEU A 16 -4.28 -9.57 7.83
C LEU A 16 -4.16 -9.87 9.33
N THR A 17 -4.22 -11.14 9.71
CA THR A 17 -4.06 -11.62 11.09
C THR A 17 -2.81 -12.50 11.27
N GLY A 18 -2.00 -12.64 10.23
CA GLY A 18 -0.79 -13.49 10.19
C GLY A 18 -1.07 -14.87 9.61
N SER A 19 -2.08 -15.59 10.10
CA SER A 19 -2.42 -16.93 9.59
C SER A 19 -3.03 -16.92 8.18
N ASN A 20 -3.60 -15.79 7.75
CA ASN A 20 -4.22 -15.61 6.44
C ASN A 20 -3.33 -14.89 5.41
N TYR A 21 -2.03 -14.76 5.67
CA TYR A 21 -1.12 -13.96 4.83
C TYR A 21 -1.18 -14.32 3.33
N HIS A 22 -1.21 -15.60 2.97
CA HIS A 22 -1.23 -16.01 1.56
C HIS A 22 -2.49 -15.53 0.82
N SER A 23 -3.67 -15.67 1.43
CA SER A 23 -4.92 -15.20 0.83
C SER A 23 -4.97 -13.68 0.77
N TRP A 24 -4.60 -13.03 1.88
CA TRP A 24 -4.58 -11.57 1.98
C TRP A 24 -3.62 -10.93 0.97
N SER A 25 -2.39 -11.43 0.87
CA SER A 25 -1.38 -10.90 -0.06
C SER A 25 -1.83 -11.08 -1.50
N ARG A 26 -2.42 -12.24 -1.84
CA ARG A 26 -2.96 -12.49 -3.19
C ARG A 26 -4.05 -11.48 -3.56
N GLU A 27 -5.02 -11.24 -2.68
CA GLU A 27 -6.10 -10.30 -2.93
C GLU A 27 -5.61 -8.85 -2.99
N MET A 28 -4.67 -8.48 -2.12
CA MET A 28 -4.08 -7.14 -2.12
C MET A 28 -3.31 -6.88 -3.41
N MET A 29 -2.45 -7.82 -3.83
CA MET A 29 -1.73 -7.73 -5.11
C MET A 29 -2.68 -7.61 -6.30
N MET A 30 -3.76 -8.40 -6.34
CA MET A 30 -4.76 -8.33 -7.40
C MET A 30 -5.43 -6.96 -7.46
N THR A 31 -5.81 -6.41 -6.30
CA THR A 31 -6.46 -5.10 -6.21
C THR A 31 -5.52 -3.97 -6.62
N LEU A 32 -4.27 -3.99 -6.14
CA LEU A 32 -3.26 -3.01 -6.52
C LEU A 32 -2.91 -3.11 -8.01
N LYS A 33 -2.85 -4.32 -8.57
CA LYS A 33 -2.65 -4.54 -10.00
C LYS A 33 -3.80 -3.94 -10.82
N TYR A 34 -5.06 -4.19 -10.43
CA TYR A 34 -6.23 -3.58 -11.08
C TYR A 34 -6.19 -2.04 -11.04
N LYS A 35 -5.63 -1.47 -9.97
CA LYS A 35 -5.46 -0.02 -9.80
C LYS A 35 -4.18 0.55 -10.41
N ASN A 36 -3.36 -0.24 -11.10
CA ASN A 36 -2.04 0.15 -11.64
C ASN A 36 -1.05 0.66 -10.57
N LYS A 37 -1.11 0.09 -9.36
CA LYS A 37 -0.27 0.45 -8.21
C LYS A 37 0.63 -0.66 -7.70
N LEU A 38 0.60 -1.86 -8.31
CA LEU A 38 1.44 -2.99 -7.89
C LEU A 38 2.93 -2.63 -7.82
N LYS A 39 3.39 -1.76 -8.74
CA LYS A 39 4.78 -1.31 -8.83
C LYS A 39 5.36 -0.66 -7.57
N PHE A 40 4.51 -0.20 -6.64
CA PHE A 40 4.93 0.40 -5.39
C PHE A 40 5.32 -0.62 -4.30
N ILE A 41 5.01 -1.91 -4.50
CA ILE A 41 5.26 -2.98 -3.52
C ILE A 41 6.10 -4.13 -4.10
N ASP A 42 6.40 -4.14 -5.39
CA ASP A 42 7.16 -5.20 -6.07
C ASP A 42 8.60 -4.78 -6.45
N ASP A 43 9.07 -3.67 -5.87
CA ASP A 43 10.40 -3.06 -6.11
C ASP A 43 10.67 -2.59 -7.55
N THR A 44 9.65 -2.56 -8.43
CA THR A 44 9.84 -2.08 -9.82
C THR A 44 9.76 -0.55 -9.96
N LEU A 45 9.25 0.16 -8.95
CA LEU A 45 9.19 1.63 -8.92
C LEU A 45 9.94 2.19 -7.71
N HIS A 46 11.17 2.63 -7.94
CA HIS A 46 11.97 3.28 -6.91
C HIS A 46 11.43 4.67 -6.54
N LYS A 47 11.66 5.06 -5.28
CA LYS A 47 11.41 6.41 -4.78
C LYS A 47 12.26 7.42 -5.57
N PRO A 48 11.65 8.41 -6.24
CA PRO A 48 12.40 9.42 -6.97
C PRO A 48 13.11 10.38 -6.00
N ASN A 49 14.08 11.15 -6.51
CA ASN A 49 14.72 12.20 -5.73
C ASN A 49 13.70 13.29 -5.36
N ILE A 50 13.88 13.97 -4.22
CA ILE A 50 12.98 15.05 -3.78
C ILE A 50 12.87 16.21 -4.78
N ASN A 51 13.91 16.44 -5.58
CA ASN A 51 13.92 17.47 -6.62
C ASN A 51 13.30 17.01 -7.96
N ASP A 52 12.93 15.73 -8.07
CA ASP A 52 12.29 15.19 -9.26
C ASP A 52 10.84 15.70 -9.35
N PRO A 53 10.38 16.21 -10.50
CA PRO A 53 8.99 16.65 -10.68
C PRO A 53 7.94 15.57 -10.36
N SER A 54 8.31 14.29 -10.45
CA SER A 54 7.43 13.16 -10.13
C SER A 54 7.32 12.86 -8.63
N PHE A 55 8.20 13.41 -7.78
CA PHE A 55 8.26 13.11 -6.35
C PHE A 55 6.92 13.29 -5.64
N ASN A 56 6.30 14.47 -5.79
CA ASN A 56 5.02 14.76 -5.15
C ASN A 56 3.91 13.80 -5.61
N SER A 57 3.94 13.36 -6.88
CA SER A 57 2.94 12.40 -7.39
C SER A 57 3.19 10.99 -6.87
N TRP A 58 4.47 10.60 -6.78
CA TRP A 58 4.89 9.33 -6.17
C TRP A 58 4.51 9.28 -4.70
N ASP A 59 4.83 10.32 -3.93
CA ASP A 59 4.61 10.41 -2.48
C ASP A 59 3.13 10.32 -2.11
N ARG A 60 2.27 11.04 -2.85
CA ARG A 60 0.82 10.92 -2.69
C ARG A 60 0.35 9.48 -2.95
N CYS A 61 0.86 8.83 -4.00
CA CYS A 61 0.46 7.46 -4.33
C CYS A 61 0.94 6.45 -3.28
N ASN A 62 2.17 6.60 -2.79
CA ASN A 62 2.72 5.81 -1.71
C ASN A 62 1.86 5.94 -0.44
N THR A 63 1.53 7.18 -0.04
CA THR A 63 0.67 7.47 1.12
C THR A 63 -0.72 6.84 0.99
N LEU A 64 -1.30 6.86 -0.20
CA LEU A 64 -2.60 6.23 -0.47
C LEU A 64 -2.53 4.70 -0.29
N ILE A 65 -1.46 4.07 -0.76
CA ILE A 65 -1.28 2.62 -0.64
C ILE A 65 -1.04 2.24 0.82
N LEU A 66 -0.22 3.01 1.55
CA LEU A 66 -0.04 2.84 2.99
C LEU A 66 -1.37 2.89 3.75
N ALA A 67 -2.23 3.87 3.44
CA ALA A 67 -3.56 3.94 4.04
C ALA A 67 -4.37 2.67 3.77
N TRP A 68 -4.43 2.19 2.53
CA TRP A 68 -5.14 0.96 2.19
C TRP A 68 -4.60 -0.29 2.87
N ILE A 69 -3.27 -0.42 2.95
CA ILE A 69 -2.64 -1.52 3.65
C ILE A 69 -2.98 -1.45 5.15
N ASN A 70 -2.81 -0.29 5.77
CA ASN A 70 -3.11 -0.09 7.19
C ASN A 70 -4.58 -0.38 7.54
N HIS A 71 -5.51 0.00 6.66
CA HIS A 71 -6.93 -0.29 6.83
C HIS A 71 -7.29 -1.78 6.60
N SER A 72 -6.40 -2.56 5.99
CA SER A 72 -6.57 -3.99 5.70
C SER A 72 -5.69 -4.89 6.57
N ILE A 73 -5.05 -4.38 7.63
CA ILE A 73 -4.22 -5.16 8.55
C ILE A 73 -4.83 -5.13 9.96
N ASP A 74 -4.72 -6.24 10.70
CA ASP A 74 -5.10 -6.27 12.11
C ASP A 74 -4.25 -5.31 12.96
N LYS A 75 -4.87 -4.69 13.96
CA LYS A 75 -4.22 -3.67 14.79
C LYS A 75 -2.94 -4.18 15.48
N SER A 76 -2.86 -5.46 15.83
CA SER A 76 -1.68 -6.03 16.48
C SER A 76 -0.44 -6.01 15.58
N ILE A 77 -0.61 -6.25 14.27
CA ILE A 77 0.46 -6.19 13.28
C ILE A 77 0.73 -4.74 12.87
N LEU A 78 -0.31 -3.91 12.77
CA LEU A 78 -0.16 -2.50 12.38
C LEU A 78 0.82 -1.74 13.31
N GLN A 79 0.84 -2.06 14.61
CA GLN A 79 1.75 -1.41 15.55
C GLN A 79 3.24 -1.65 15.22
N SER A 80 3.61 -2.77 14.59
CA SER A 80 5.01 -3.06 14.27
C SER A 80 5.51 -2.38 13.00
N ILE A 81 4.61 -1.90 12.14
CA ILE A 81 4.92 -1.33 10.82
C ILE A 81 4.58 0.17 10.69
N LEU A 82 3.98 0.77 11.72
CA LEU A 82 3.47 2.16 11.68
C LEU A 82 4.54 3.22 11.38
N TRP A 83 5.81 2.91 11.64
CA TRP A 83 6.96 3.81 11.45
C TRP A 83 7.59 3.74 10.05
N MET A 84 7.11 2.83 9.20
CA MET A 84 7.65 2.67 7.85
C MET A 84 7.08 3.75 6.92
N ASP A 85 7.93 4.33 6.08
CA ASP A 85 7.60 5.49 5.24
C ASP A 85 7.10 5.08 3.85
N THR A 86 7.33 3.83 3.45
CA THR A 86 6.98 3.35 2.10
C THR A 86 6.11 2.10 2.12
N ALA A 87 5.22 2.00 1.13
CA ALA A 87 4.41 0.81 0.94
C ALA A 87 5.28 -0.44 0.69
N LEU A 88 6.47 -0.27 0.10
CA LEU A 88 7.44 -1.34 -0.12
C LEU A 88 8.04 -1.86 1.20
N GLU A 89 8.34 -0.99 2.16
CA GLU A 89 8.85 -1.40 3.47
C GLU A 89 7.81 -2.14 4.31
N VAL A 90 6.54 -1.74 4.17
CA VAL A 90 5.41 -2.39 4.85
C VAL A 90 5.06 -3.76 4.25
N TRP A 91 5.26 -3.93 2.95
CA TRP A 91 4.89 -5.13 2.20
C TRP A 91 5.78 -6.34 2.55
#